data_AF-A0A401TDB2-F1
#
_entry.id   AF-A0A401TDB2-F1
#
_cell.length_a   1.000
_cell.length_b   1.000
_cell.length_c   1.000
_cell.angle_alpha   90.00
_cell.angle_beta   90.00
_cell.angle_gamma   90.00
#
_symmetry.space_group_name_H-M   'P 1'
#
loop_
_entity.id
_entity.type
_entity.pdbx_description
1 polymer ?
#
loop_
_entity_poly.entity_id
_entity_poly.type
_entity_poly.pdbx_seq_one_letter_code
_entity_poly.pdbx_strand_id
1 'polypeptide(L)'
;MLQIGSYFGAVLCTVDLTGNKETDLLLIGAPLYHDSRIGGTVTVCSLSPEGNFSCLSTLRGEEGQTLGRFGSAIAAVGDLNGDGLTDVAVGAPLEDGHRGSVYIYHGTERGISPAYSQ
;
A
#
# COMPACT_ATOMS: atom_id res chain seq x y z
N MET A 1 -14.80 -0.67 -4.84
CA MET A 1 -15.50 -1.71 -5.64
C MET A 1 -14.42 -2.60 -6.24
N LEU A 2 -14.47 -3.92 -5.99
CA LEU A 2 -13.46 -4.87 -6.48
C LEU A 2 -13.62 -5.07 -7.99
N GLN A 3 -12.54 -4.89 -8.75
CA GLN A 3 -12.50 -5.10 -10.20
C GLN A 3 -12.11 -6.55 -10.51
N ILE A 4 -12.88 -7.23 -11.36
CA ILE A 4 -12.54 -8.57 -11.85
C ILE A 4 -11.20 -8.52 -12.60
N GLY A 5 -10.32 -9.47 -12.33
CA GLY A 5 -8.99 -9.52 -12.96
C GLY A 5 -7.94 -8.61 -12.31
N SER A 6 -8.29 -7.83 -11.28
CA SER A 6 -7.36 -6.93 -10.58
C SER A 6 -6.25 -7.62 -9.80
N TYR A 7 -6.36 -8.93 -9.59
CA TYR A 7 -5.43 -9.71 -8.77
C TYR A 7 -5.40 -9.23 -7.30
N PHE A 8 -6.53 -8.75 -6.78
CA PHE A 8 -6.65 -8.40 -5.36
C PHE A 8 -6.27 -9.58 -4.46
N GLY A 9 -5.31 -9.37 -3.56
CA GLY A 9 -4.74 -10.43 -2.72
C GLY A 9 -3.45 -11.04 -3.25
N ALA A 10 -2.92 -10.55 -4.37
CA ALA A 10 -1.68 -11.08 -4.95
C ALA A 10 -0.44 -10.83 -4.07
N VAL A 11 -0.45 -9.73 -3.31
CA VAL A 11 0.62 -9.36 -2.37
C VAL A 11 -0.04 -8.99 -1.04
N LEU A 12 0.49 -9.51 0.05
CA LEU A 12 0.03 -9.24 1.40
C LEU A 12 1.21 -8.73 2.25
N CYS A 13 0.95 -7.75 3.10
CA CYS A 13 1.95 -7.24 4.05
C CYS A 13 1.26 -6.86 5.36
N THR A 14 1.75 -7.42 6.47
CA THR A 14 1.34 -7.01 7.82
C THR A 14 2.22 -5.87 8.30
N VAL A 15 1.65 -4.89 8.98
CA VAL A 15 2.36 -3.74 9.53
C VAL A 15 2.04 -3.62 11.02
N ASP A 16 3.08 -3.69 11.84
CA ASP A 16 3.07 -3.18 13.22
C ASP A 16 3.35 -1.67 13.11
N LEU A 17 2.29 -0.88 13.14
CA LEU A 17 2.34 0.56 12.91
C LEU A 17 2.91 1.29 14.12
N THR A 18 2.58 0.81 15.32
CA THR A 18 2.90 1.46 16.58
C THR A 18 4.19 0.94 17.24
N GLY A 19 4.80 -0.12 16.69
CA GLY A 19 6.01 -0.74 17.22
C GLY A 19 5.77 -1.57 18.49
N ASN A 20 4.52 -1.95 18.77
CA ASN A 20 4.14 -2.66 19.99
C ASN A 20 4.23 -4.19 19.86
N LYS A 21 4.71 -4.70 18.72
CA LYS A 21 4.80 -6.12 18.32
C LYS A 21 3.46 -6.79 18.03
N GLU A 22 2.38 -6.03 17.96
CA GLU A 22 1.09 -6.49 17.44
C GLU A 22 0.91 -5.98 16.01
N THR A 23 0.18 -6.75 15.19
CA THR A 23 -0.13 -6.30 13.82
C THR A 23 -1.31 -5.34 13.87
N ASP A 24 -1.08 -4.09 13.48
CA ASP A 24 -2.12 -3.06 13.42
C ASP A 24 -2.86 -3.09 12.07
N LEU A 25 -2.12 -3.32 10.98
CA LEU A 25 -2.64 -3.23 9.61
C LEU A 25 -2.30 -4.45 8.75
N LEU A 26 -3.20 -4.77 7.82
CA LEU A 26 -2.98 -5.63 6.67
C LEU A 26 -3.10 -4.81 5.39
N LEU A 27 -2.05 -4.83 4.57
CA LEU A 27 -2.01 -4.23 3.25
C LEU A 27 -2.21 -5.32 2.19
N ILE A 28 -3.07 -5.03 1.23
CA ILE A 28 -3.49 -5.97 0.18
C ILE A 28 -3.28 -5.35 -1.19
N GLY A 29 -2.33 -5.89 -1.95
CA GLY A 29 -2.02 -5.47 -3.31
C GLY A 29 -3.00 -6.03 -4.33
N ALA A 30 -3.38 -5.19 -5.29
CA ALA A 30 -4.12 -5.53 -6.50
C ALA A 30 -3.38 -4.95 -7.73
N PRO A 31 -2.21 -5.50 -8.09
CA PRO A 31 -1.32 -4.90 -9.09
C PRO A 31 -1.89 -4.89 -10.51
N LEU A 32 -2.93 -5.67 -10.81
CA LEU A 32 -3.59 -5.65 -12.12
C LEU A 32 -4.87 -4.82 -12.12
N TYR A 33 -5.22 -4.18 -11.01
CA TYR A 33 -6.25 -3.14 -11.02
C TYR A 33 -5.87 -2.07 -12.03
N HIS A 34 -6.81 -1.56 -12.81
CA HIS A 34 -6.55 -0.40 -13.66
C HIS A 34 -7.81 0.42 -13.86
N ASP A 35 -7.63 1.73 -13.98
CA ASP A 35 -8.64 2.64 -14.51
C ASP A 35 -8.00 3.59 -15.53
N SER A 36 -8.70 4.66 -15.93
CA SER A 36 -8.17 5.63 -16.90
C SER A 36 -7.00 6.47 -16.38
N ARG A 37 -6.66 6.37 -15.09
CA ARG A 37 -5.66 7.21 -14.42
C ARG A 37 -4.54 6.40 -13.76
N ILE A 38 -4.83 5.24 -13.18
CA ILE A 38 -3.86 4.50 -12.36
C ILE A 38 -3.79 3.01 -12.74
N GLY A 39 -2.61 2.42 -12.52
CA GLY A 39 -2.33 1.00 -12.72
C GLY A 39 -1.84 0.34 -11.43
N GLY A 40 -2.73 -0.38 -10.78
CA GLY A 40 -2.49 -1.07 -9.51
C GLY A 40 -2.99 -0.28 -8.30
N THR A 41 -3.37 -0.98 -7.23
CA THR A 41 -3.74 -0.37 -5.95
C THR A 41 -3.25 -1.21 -4.77
N VAL A 42 -3.12 -0.58 -3.60
CA VAL A 42 -2.94 -1.28 -2.32
C VAL A 42 -4.05 -0.85 -1.38
N THR A 43 -4.85 -1.80 -0.89
CA THR A 43 -5.87 -1.53 0.14
C THR A 43 -5.25 -1.68 1.52
N VAL A 44 -5.54 -0.74 2.43
CA VAL A 44 -5.07 -0.75 3.81
C VAL A 44 -6.25 -1.12 4.71
N CYS A 45 -6.11 -2.21 5.46
CA CYS A 45 -7.13 -2.65 6.41
C CYS A 45 -6.58 -2.68 7.83
N SER A 46 -7.26 -2.01 8.77
CA SER A 46 -6.95 -2.09 10.18
C SER A 46 -7.50 -3.37 10.78
N LEU A 47 -6.77 -3.96 11.71
CA LEU A 47 -7.20 -5.08 12.52
C LEU A 47 -7.73 -4.56 13.87
N SER A 48 -8.96 -4.89 14.22
CA SER A 48 -9.48 -4.63 15.56
C SER A 48 -8.92 -5.64 16.56
N PRO A 49 -8.91 -5.33 17.88
CA PRO A 49 -8.48 -6.29 18.92
C PRO A 49 -9.26 -7.60 18.91
N GLU A 50 -10.50 -7.59 18.41
CA GLU A 50 -11.36 -8.76 18.26
C GLU A 50 -11.06 -9.59 16.99
N GLY A 51 -10.07 -9.18 16.20
CA GLY A 51 -9.64 -9.87 14.98
C GLY A 51 -10.42 -9.50 13.72
N ASN A 52 -11.23 -8.45 13.73
CA ASN A 52 -12.00 -8.02 12.57
C ASN A 52 -11.19 -7.04 11.71
N PHE A 53 -11.21 -7.24 10.39
CA PHE A 53 -10.63 -6.29 9.45
C PHE A 53 -11.63 -5.21 9.05
N SER A 54 -11.18 -3.95 9.10
CA SER A 54 -11.88 -2.81 8.51
C SER A 54 -10.96 -2.14 7.49
N CYS A 55 -11.35 -2.11 6.22
CA CYS A 55 -10.52 -1.51 5.17
C CYS A 55 -10.74 0.00 5.10
N LEU A 56 -9.73 0.74 5.53
CA LEU A 56 -9.80 2.17 5.83
C LEU A 56 -9.49 3.04 4.61
N SER A 57 -8.50 2.64 3.79
CA SER A 57 -7.98 3.48 2.72
C SER A 57 -7.37 2.68 1.57
N THR A 58 -6.93 3.40 0.55
CA THR A 58 -6.26 2.84 -0.63
C THR A 58 -5.08 3.71 -1.02
N LEU A 59 -3.91 3.10 -1.19
CA LEU A 59 -2.69 3.72 -1.70
C LEU A 59 -2.64 3.57 -3.23
N ARG A 60 -2.05 4.57 -3.88
CA ARG A 60 -2.00 4.69 -5.35
C ARG A 60 -0.71 5.39 -5.77
N GLY A 61 -0.04 4.86 -6.79
CA GLY A 61 1.10 5.52 -7.44
C GLY A 61 0.71 6.77 -8.23
N GLU A 62 1.65 7.27 -9.03
CA GLU A 62 1.50 8.45 -9.88
C GLU A 62 0.36 8.29 -10.91
N GLU A 63 -0.43 9.35 -11.11
CA GLU A 63 -1.46 9.36 -12.15
C GLU A 63 -0.82 9.38 -13.55
N GLY A 64 -1.48 8.72 -14.51
CA GLY A 64 -0.98 8.54 -15.88
C GLY A 64 -0.27 7.20 -16.10
N GLN A 65 0.13 6.52 -15.03
CA GLN A 65 0.82 5.21 -15.09
C GLN A 65 -0.18 4.02 -15.07
N THR A 66 -1.09 3.98 -16.05
CA THR A 66 -2.25 3.04 -16.03
C THR A 66 -1.91 1.55 -16.09
N LEU A 67 -0.70 1.20 -16.50
CA LEU A 67 -0.19 -0.19 -16.54
C LEU A 67 1.03 -0.40 -15.62
N GLY A 68 1.27 0.53 -14.67
CA GLY A 68 2.44 0.56 -13.80
C GLY A 68 2.60 -0.61 -12.83
N ARG A 69 1.48 -1.28 -12.54
CA ARG A 69 1.37 -2.39 -11.56
C ARG A 69 1.83 -2.00 -10.17
N PHE A 70 1.43 -0.82 -9.70
CA PHE A 70 1.57 -0.40 -8.32
C PHE A 70 0.99 -1.45 -7.36
N GLY A 71 1.72 -1.77 -6.29
CA GLY A 71 1.34 -2.84 -5.37
C GLY A 71 1.86 -4.23 -5.77
N SER A 72 2.79 -4.32 -6.72
CA SER A 72 3.45 -5.60 -7.07
C SER A 72 4.44 -6.07 -6.00
N ALA A 73 4.88 -5.17 -5.12
CA ALA A 73 5.66 -5.46 -3.93
C ALA A 73 5.24 -4.46 -2.84
N ILE A 74 5.17 -4.92 -1.59
CA ILE A 74 4.81 -4.10 -0.43
C ILE A 74 5.73 -4.52 0.72
N ALA A 75 6.33 -3.56 1.42
CA ALA A 75 7.18 -3.81 2.58
C ALA A 75 6.93 -2.77 3.68
N ALA A 76 6.80 -3.23 4.92
CA ALA A 76 6.99 -2.40 6.10
C ALA A 76 8.50 -2.10 6.24
N VAL A 77 8.88 -0.82 6.21
CA VAL A 77 10.30 -0.40 6.13
C VAL A 77 10.81 0.23 7.42
N GLY A 78 10.01 0.13 8.49
CA GLY A 78 10.28 0.82 9.75
C GLY A 78 9.96 2.30 9.68
N ASP A 79 10.31 3.04 10.71
CA ASP A 79 10.16 4.49 10.76
C ASP A 79 11.31 5.18 10.02
N LEU A 80 11.03 5.78 8.85
CA LEU A 80 12.04 6.47 8.04
C LEU A 80 12.14 7.96 8.33
N ASN A 81 11.11 8.57 8.93
CA ASN A 81 11.04 10.01 9.17
C ASN A 81 11.27 10.41 10.64
N GLY A 82 11.36 9.43 11.55
CA GLY A 82 11.62 9.61 12.97
C GLY A 82 10.40 9.99 13.80
N ASP A 83 9.17 9.76 13.31
CA ASP A 83 7.93 10.10 14.03
C ASP A 83 7.43 9.00 14.98
N GLY A 84 8.11 7.85 15.00
CA GLY A 84 7.80 6.70 15.84
C GLY A 84 6.76 5.75 15.25
N LEU A 85 6.32 5.95 14.00
CA LEU A 85 5.38 5.08 13.30
C LEU A 85 6.03 4.37 12.11
N THR A 86 5.64 3.12 11.89
CA THR A 86 6.19 2.33 10.77
C THR A 86 5.68 2.85 9.42
N ASP A 87 6.62 3.13 8.52
CA ASP A 87 6.38 3.50 7.12
C ASP A 87 6.31 2.28 6.21
N VAL A 88 5.76 2.48 5.01
CA VAL A 88 5.58 1.45 3.99
C VAL A 88 6.19 1.86 2.66
N ALA A 89 6.92 0.93 2.03
CA ALA A 89 7.35 1.04 0.64
C ALA A 89 6.45 0.21 -0.28
N VAL A 90 6.08 0.75 -1.44
CA VAL A 90 5.29 0.06 -2.46
C VAL A 90 5.97 0.14 -3.83
N GLY A 91 6.16 -1.01 -4.47
CA GLY A 91 6.76 -1.12 -5.80
C GLY A 91 5.75 -1.05 -6.93
N ALA A 92 6.13 -0.37 -8.01
CA ALA A 92 5.41 -0.26 -9.27
C ALA A 92 6.37 -0.52 -10.45
N PRO A 93 6.70 -1.79 -10.73
CA PRO A 93 7.84 -2.15 -11.58
C PRO A 93 7.66 -1.81 -13.07
N LEU A 94 6.44 -1.52 -13.53
CA LEU A 94 6.18 -1.21 -14.95
C LEU A 94 5.96 0.28 -15.21
N GLU A 95 6.10 1.14 -14.21
CA GLU A 95 6.05 2.59 -14.38
C GLU A 95 7.31 3.14 -15.07
N ASP A 96 7.27 4.43 -15.42
CA ASP A 96 8.38 5.16 -16.06
C ASP A 96 8.95 4.41 -17.27
N GLY A 97 8.06 3.93 -18.17
CA GLY A 97 8.47 3.17 -19.35
C GLY A 97 9.17 1.85 -19.02
N HIS A 98 8.67 1.11 -18.02
CA HIS A 98 9.24 -0.15 -17.51
C HIS A 98 10.58 -0.02 -16.78
N ARG A 99 10.98 1.19 -16.37
CA ARG A 99 12.13 1.39 -15.49
C ARG A 99 11.79 1.10 -14.04
N GLY A 100 10.52 1.27 -13.69
CA GLY A 100 9.96 0.98 -12.38
C GLY A 100 10.12 2.14 -11.40
N SER A 101 9.19 2.19 -10.44
CA SER A 101 9.14 3.16 -9.35
C SER A 101 8.99 2.46 -8.01
N VAL A 102 9.43 3.12 -6.94
CA VAL A 102 9.15 2.75 -5.55
C VAL A 102 8.62 3.99 -4.85
N TYR A 103 7.50 3.82 -4.15
CA TYR A 103 6.83 4.87 -3.41
C TYR A 103 6.99 4.65 -1.91
N ILE A 104 7.19 5.72 -1.15
CA ILE A 104 7.24 5.70 0.31
C ILE A 104 5.99 6.38 0.87
N TYR A 105 5.30 5.69 1.77
CA TYR A 105 4.13 6.18 2.47
C TYR A 105 4.38 6.18 3.97
N HIS A 106 4.15 7.33 4.59
CA HIS A 106 4.37 7.46 6.02
C HIS A 106 3.25 6.87 6.86
N GLY A 107 3.63 6.30 8.00
CA GLY A 107 2.71 5.97 9.08
C GLY A 107 2.06 7.23 9.67
N THR A 108 0.86 7.08 10.22
CA THR A 108 0.10 8.14 10.90
C THR A 108 -0.77 7.52 11.99
N GLU A 109 -1.27 8.33 12.93
CA GLU A 109 -2.22 7.86 13.96
C GLU A 109 -3.50 7.22 13.38
N ARG A 110 -3.82 7.47 12.11
CA ARG A 110 -5.01 6.93 11.42
C ARG A 110 -4.71 5.75 10.48
N GLY A 111 -3.48 5.23 10.49
CA GLY A 111 -3.01 4.20 9.56
C GLY A 111 -1.93 4.74 8.63
N ILE A 112 -1.90 4.33 7.36
CA ILE A 112 -0.94 4.83 6.37
C ILE A 112 -1.49 6.07 5.65
N SER A 113 -0.66 7.12 5.52
CA SER A 113 -0.99 8.30 4.72
C SER A 113 -1.30 7.88 3.28
N PRO A 114 -2.39 8.37 2.65
CA PRO A 114 -2.68 8.07 1.25
C PRO A 114 -1.80 8.84 0.25
N ALA A 115 -1.11 9.88 0.71
CA ALA A 115 -0.11 10.60 -0.07
C ALA A 115 1.28 10.03 0.21
N TYR A 116 1.98 9.63 -0.85
CA TYR A 116 3.39 9.23 -0.76
C TYR A 116 4.26 10.47 -0.53
N SER A 117 5.37 10.29 0.19
CA SER A 117 6.39 11.33 0.40
C SER A 117 7.50 11.30 -0.65
N GLN A 118 7.67 10.15 -1.30
CA GLN A 118 8.62 9.91 -2.39
C GLN A 118 8.04 8.92 -3.39
#